data_AF-A8XYV3-F1
#
_entry.id   AF-A8XYV3-F1
#
_cell.length_a   1.000
_cell.length_b   1.000
_cell.length_c   1.000
_cell.angle_alpha   90.00
_cell.angle_beta   90.00
_cell.angle_gamma   90.00
#
_symmetry.space_group_name_H-M   'P 1'
#
loop_
_entity.id
_entity.type
_entity.pdbx_description
1 polymer ?
#
loop_
_entity_poly.entity_id
_entity_poly.type
_entity_poly.pdbx_seq_one_letter_code
_entity_poly.pdbx_strand_id
1 'polypeptide(L)'
;MSSLDLLLERLVNNCSIYDEMPHSFDDTLIDKLVDSIEFEESSIIVVRNFVKSIDFESRCIPIQMIIRLLDAAIVKKKFHDDELLLEFVQGSEDLLPQARPPKLLDDLFRFYQRPEVFAIRKPDAWLPVIRWAINEIDDDSTSVFLRRQYQTFICQLQSSDARRLLIISGAVEIFIRRTRRGEQSNFIVDVVTRILDRYSDDLEVEELHSYVESIRNAARIGENSLRLLVKLKELHQTLTIPLTPGTWQCESNRVDLICFLLESNPDPCHGIMAFSDGGNDERVQNVDQLVDLLLYSPAVKLHHKTKILHRMSEKQVKTFLEQLNEEVKVENKVRIPELSKLLPKLAPRVTVQQIATLFESLGARVLESSLLLRELSRVYGPDIFSRPELSEFKNRLRARLTDMIRTSALESEWEQTDTALEIAYIFPCFLPESEDLQALSKSSRNSPYVMSMVLKLMRDHYGGIPDDLLRFYILESADPAPKLVCMRYLCSPMIFGTLSREEIVEYLEAGLSDNGMDMRQEALKLAELAMSKLNLKDTMIDMLTEYKNDRWIGRYVRRLLYEEHVVQENESVVIVREMLASLSVHGNDDEIKDCY
;
A
#
# COMPACT_ATOMS: atom_id res chain seq x y z
N MET A 1 -32.37 -31.05 13.53
CA MET A 1 -31.25 -30.26 12.94
C MET A 1 -30.23 -31.25 12.43
N SER A 2 -29.87 -31.21 11.15
CA SER A 2 -28.83 -32.12 10.62
C SER A 2 -27.49 -31.81 11.28
N SER A 3 -26.78 -32.83 11.73
CA SER A 3 -25.45 -32.72 12.30
C SER A 3 -24.42 -32.37 11.21
N LEU A 4 -23.35 -31.67 11.61
CA LEU A 4 -22.37 -31.10 10.68
C LEU A 4 -21.63 -32.16 9.84
N ASP A 5 -21.33 -33.31 10.43
CA ASP A 5 -20.73 -34.49 9.79
C ASP A 5 -21.52 -34.97 8.57
N LEU A 6 -22.84 -35.18 8.71
CA LEU A 6 -23.72 -35.58 7.61
C LEU A 6 -23.80 -34.54 6.50
N LEU A 7 -23.73 -33.25 6.87
CA LEU A 7 -23.75 -32.15 5.91
C LEU A 7 -22.44 -32.07 5.12
N LEU A 8 -21.28 -32.34 5.75
CA LEU A 8 -19.98 -32.38 5.09
C LEU A 8 -19.88 -33.55 4.10
N GLU A 9 -20.32 -34.76 4.49
CA GLU A 9 -20.40 -35.92 3.58
C GLU A 9 -21.26 -35.62 2.35
N ARG A 10 -22.42 -35.01 2.57
CA ARG A 10 -23.31 -34.61 1.46
C ARG A 10 -22.66 -33.56 0.57
N LEU A 11 -21.95 -32.59 1.14
CA LEU A 11 -21.30 -31.53 0.39
C LEU A 11 -20.18 -32.07 -0.50
N VAL A 12 -19.26 -32.87 0.05
CA VAL A 12 -18.15 -33.46 -0.72
C VAL A 12 -18.67 -34.38 -1.83
N ASN A 13 -19.70 -35.18 -1.55
CA ASN A 13 -20.34 -36.02 -2.57
C ASN A 13 -21.00 -35.20 -3.68
N ASN A 14 -21.72 -34.13 -3.34
CA ASN A 14 -22.31 -33.24 -4.35
C ASN A 14 -21.23 -32.53 -5.19
N CYS A 15 -20.06 -32.28 -4.61
CA CYS A 15 -18.94 -31.66 -5.30
C CYS A 15 -18.17 -32.63 -6.23
N SER A 16 -18.45 -33.94 -6.19
CA SER A 16 -17.64 -34.98 -6.85
C SER A 16 -17.56 -34.87 -8.37
N ILE A 17 -18.45 -34.10 -8.99
CA ILE A 17 -18.57 -33.97 -10.44
C ILE A 17 -17.83 -32.73 -11.01
N TYR A 18 -17.31 -31.84 -10.16
CA TYR A 18 -16.81 -30.53 -10.58
C TYR A 18 -15.27 -30.44 -10.57
N ASP A 19 -14.69 -29.99 -11.69
CA ASP A 19 -13.29 -29.53 -11.72
C ASP A 19 -13.14 -28.06 -11.32
N GLU A 20 -14.16 -27.25 -11.59
CA GLU A 20 -14.28 -25.86 -11.15
C GLU A 20 -15.68 -25.64 -10.58
N MET A 21 -15.80 -24.79 -9.57
CA MET A 21 -17.10 -24.46 -8.99
C MET A 21 -17.99 -23.72 -10.02
N PRO A 22 -19.32 -23.94 -10.02
CA PRO A 22 -20.24 -23.18 -10.85
C PRO A 22 -20.11 -21.66 -10.62
N HIS A 23 -20.30 -20.83 -11.65
CA HIS A 23 -20.23 -19.36 -11.50
C HIS A 23 -21.24 -18.76 -10.50
N SER A 24 -22.31 -19.51 -10.21
CA SER A 24 -23.35 -19.18 -9.25
C SER A 24 -22.95 -19.49 -7.79
N PHE A 25 -21.83 -20.19 -7.59
CA PHE A 25 -21.32 -20.58 -6.28
C PHE A 25 -20.42 -19.48 -5.71
N ASP A 26 -20.71 -19.02 -4.48
CA ASP A 26 -19.83 -18.12 -3.75
C ASP A 26 -18.63 -18.89 -3.17
N ASP A 27 -17.50 -18.82 -3.88
CA ASP A 27 -16.23 -19.42 -3.48
C ASP A 27 -15.76 -19.02 -2.07
N THR A 28 -16.19 -17.86 -1.54
CA THR A 28 -15.80 -17.42 -0.18
C THR A 28 -16.41 -18.27 0.92
N LEU A 29 -17.45 -19.06 0.61
CA LEU A 29 -18.08 -19.96 1.57
C LEU A 29 -17.15 -21.08 2.03
N ILE A 30 -16.21 -21.52 1.17
CA ILE A 30 -15.22 -22.53 1.54
C ILE A 30 -14.28 -21.99 2.61
N ASP A 31 -13.76 -20.77 2.42
CA ASP A 31 -12.87 -20.13 3.39
C ASP A 31 -13.62 -19.85 4.72
N LYS A 32 -14.87 -19.35 4.66
CA LYS A 32 -15.72 -19.15 5.87
C LYS A 32 -15.99 -20.46 6.62
N LEU A 33 -16.19 -21.57 5.89
CA LEU A 33 -16.37 -22.88 6.51
C LEU A 33 -15.10 -23.32 7.26
N VAL A 34 -13.95 -23.23 6.61
CA VAL A 34 -12.63 -23.58 7.18
C VAL A 34 -12.34 -22.76 8.44
N ASP A 35 -12.68 -21.48 8.44
CA ASP A 35 -12.48 -20.60 9.59
C ASP A 35 -13.43 -20.94 10.74
N SER A 36 -14.72 -21.10 10.45
CA SER A 36 -15.76 -21.28 11.48
C SER A 36 -15.83 -22.71 12.05
N ILE A 37 -15.41 -23.74 11.31
CA ILE A 37 -15.67 -25.14 11.68
C ILE A 37 -15.06 -25.56 13.03
N GLU A 38 -15.89 -25.88 14.01
CA GLU A 38 -15.43 -26.54 15.24
C GLU A 38 -15.47 -28.06 15.06
N PHE A 39 -14.28 -28.69 15.06
CA PHE A 39 -14.18 -30.13 14.87
C PHE A 39 -14.51 -30.92 16.14
N GLU A 40 -15.69 -31.55 16.13
CA GLU A 40 -16.09 -32.61 17.05
C GLU A 40 -15.59 -33.99 16.57
N GLU A 41 -15.63 -35.00 17.44
CA GLU A 41 -15.12 -36.35 17.15
C GLU A 41 -15.75 -36.97 15.88
N SER A 42 -17.06 -36.81 15.69
CA SER A 42 -17.79 -37.27 14.49
C SER A 42 -17.27 -36.62 13.20
N SER A 43 -17.08 -35.29 13.22
CA SER A 43 -16.58 -34.55 12.05
C SER A 43 -15.12 -34.91 11.69
N ILE A 44 -14.30 -35.27 12.68
CA ILE A 44 -12.92 -35.75 12.44
C ILE A 44 -12.91 -37.15 11.84
N ILE A 45 -13.83 -38.04 12.26
CA ILE A 45 -13.98 -39.36 11.65
C ILE A 45 -14.31 -39.21 10.16
N VAL A 46 -15.19 -38.27 9.81
CA VAL A 46 -15.51 -37.97 8.40
C VAL A 46 -14.28 -37.50 7.63
N VAL A 47 -13.49 -36.56 8.17
CA VAL A 47 -12.24 -36.11 7.53
C VAL A 47 -11.28 -37.29 7.30
N ARG A 48 -11.09 -38.16 8.31
CA ARG A 48 -10.24 -39.36 8.16
C ARG A 48 -10.74 -40.30 7.07
N ASN A 49 -12.05 -40.48 6.95
CA ASN A 49 -12.64 -41.32 5.92
C ASN A 49 -12.38 -40.73 4.53
N PHE A 50 -12.56 -39.42 4.35
CA PHE A 50 -12.23 -38.76 3.09
C PHE A 50 -10.77 -38.93 2.69
N VAL A 51 -9.85 -38.76 3.64
CA VAL A 51 -8.40 -38.92 3.40
C VAL A 51 -8.06 -40.35 2.96
N LYS A 52 -8.73 -41.37 3.52
CA LYS A 52 -8.53 -42.78 3.13
C LYS A 52 -9.10 -43.14 1.77
N SER A 53 -10.20 -42.50 1.37
CA SER A 53 -10.96 -42.86 0.17
C SER A 53 -10.71 -41.93 -1.01
N ILE A 54 -9.82 -40.95 -0.87
CA ILE A 54 -9.58 -39.96 -1.93
C ILE A 54 -8.95 -40.62 -3.15
N ASP A 55 -9.49 -40.28 -4.32
CA ASP A 55 -8.92 -40.63 -5.62
C ASP A 55 -8.29 -39.37 -6.22
N PHE A 56 -6.96 -39.34 -6.33
CA PHE A 56 -6.23 -38.19 -6.88
C PHE A 56 -6.31 -38.09 -8.40
N GLU A 57 -6.87 -39.07 -9.09
CA GLU A 57 -7.23 -38.97 -10.52
C GLU A 57 -8.60 -38.32 -10.72
N SER A 58 -9.41 -38.19 -9.65
CA SER A 58 -10.76 -37.63 -9.72
C SER A 58 -10.80 -36.12 -9.99
N ARG A 59 -12.01 -35.54 -9.95
CA ARG A 59 -12.26 -34.12 -10.20
C ARG A 59 -11.61 -33.24 -9.13
N CYS A 60 -11.29 -31.99 -9.48
CA CYS A 60 -10.42 -31.15 -8.66
C CYS A 60 -11.07 -30.61 -7.37
N ILE A 61 -12.36 -30.28 -7.37
CA ILE A 61 -13.03 -29.63 -6.23
C ILE A 61 -13.07 -30.51 -4.97
N PRO A 62 -13.44 -31.80 -5.02
CA PRO A 62 -13.40 -32.69 -3.86
C PRO A 62 -12.03 -32.75 -3.21
N ILE A 63 -10.98 -32.86 -4.04
CA ILE A 63 -9.60 -32.92 -3.58
C ILE A 63 -9.24 -31.62 -2.85
N GLN A 64 -9.58 -30.47 -3.45
CA GLN A 64 -9.36 -29.16 -2.84
C GLN A 64 -10.06 -29.03 -1.48
N MET A 65 -11.32 -29.45 -1.39
CA MET A 65 -12.08 -29.44 -0.14
C MET A 65 -11.44 -30.31 0.94
N ILE A 66 -11.00 -31.52 0.57
CA ILE A 66 -10.37 -32.45 1.51
C ILE A 66 -9.03 -31.87 2.01
N ILE A 67 -8.21 -31.30 1.13
CA ILE A 67 -6.96 -30.60 1.52
C ILE A 67 -7.27 -29.49 2.54
N ARG A 68 -8.28 -28.65 2.27
CA ARG A 68 -8.64 -27.52 3.13
C ARG A 68 -9.21 -27.96 4.49
N LEU A 69 -10.05 -29.01 4.52
CA LEU A 69 -10.59 -29.57 5.75
C LEU A 69 -9.51 -30.25 6.60
N LEU A 70 -8.61 -30.99 5.95
CA LEU A 70 -7.47 -31.62 6.62
C LEU A 70 -6.53 -30.56 7.20
N ASP A 71 -6.20 -29.52 6.43
CA ASP A 71 -5.40 -28.37 6.90
C ASP A 71 -6.03 -27.72 8.14
N ALA A 72 -7.34 -27.45 8.09
CA ALA A 72 -8.08 -26.88 9.22
C ALA A 72 -8.03 -27.78 10.46
N ALA A 73 -8.16 -29.10 10.29
CA ALA A 73 -8.13 -30.07 11.37
C ALA A 73 -6.74 -30.17 12.02
N ILE A 74 -5.66 -30.05 11.23
CA ILE A 74 -4.28 -29.99 11.72
C ILE A 74 -4.06 -28.69 12.50
N VAL A 75 -4.44 -27.54 11.93
CA VAL A 75 -4.29 -26.22 12.58
C VAL A 75 -5.01 -26.17 13.92
N LYS A 76 -6.21 -26.75 14.00
CA LYS A 76 -7.00 -26.82 15.25
C LYS A 76 -6.52 -27.93 16.20
N LYS A 77 -5.44 -28.65 15.86
CA LYS A 77 -4.85 -29.76 16.64
C LYS A 77 -5.85 -30.87 16.93
N LYS A 78 -6.66 -31.23 15.93
CA LYS A 78 -7.70 -32.26 16.03
C LYS A 78 -7.40 -33.50 15.19
N PHE A 79 -6.48 -33.39 14.24
CA PHE A 79 -5.99 -34.51 13.45
C PHE A 79 -4.68 -35.05 14.04
N HIS A 80 -4.69 -36.31 14.47
CA HIS A 80 -3.55 -37.01 15.08
C HIS A 80 -3.40 -38.40 14.46
N ASP A 81 -2.97 -38.47 13.20
CA ASP A 81 -2.77 -39.72 12.46
C ASP A 81 -1.65 -39.52 11.42
N ASP A 82 -0.42 -39.73 11.87
CA ASP A 82 0.80 -39.46 11.10
C ASP A 82 0.96 -40.42 9.91
N GLU A 83 0.54 -41.67 10.06
CA GLU A 83 0.58 -42.67 8.98
C GLU A 83 -0.39 -42.30 7.87
N LEU A 84 -1.63 -41.96 8.23
CA LEU A 84 -2.64 -41.53 7.26
C LEU A 84 -2.27 -40.22 6.57
N LEU A 85 -1.67 -39.28 7.31
CA LEU A 85 -1.15 -38.04 6.74
C LEU A 85 -0.03 -38.30 5.74
N LEU A 86 0.89 -39.22 6.05
CA LEU A 86 1.98 -39.61 5.16
C LEU A 86 1.46 -40.24 3.87
N GLU A 87 0.50 -41.16 3.96
CA GLU A 87 -0.16 -41.79 2.80
C GLU A 87 -0.82 -40.73 1.91
N PHE A 88 -1.56 -39.80 2.50
CA PHE A 88 -2.21 -38.70 1.78
C PHE A 88 -1.19 -37.84 1.04
N VAL A 89 -0.11 -37.42 1.72
CA VAL A 89 0.94 -36.59 1.12
C VAL A 89 1.60 -37.29 -0.06
N GLN A 90 1.88 -38.60 0.07
CA GLN A 90 2.47 -39.38 -1.02
C GLN A 90 1.52 -39.52 -2.21
N GLY A 91 0.25 -39.83 -1.96
CA GLY A 91 -0.76 -39.92 -3.01
C GLY A 91 -1.02 -38.59 -3.72
N SER A 92 -0.97 -37.46 -2.99
CA SER A 92 -1.21 -36.14 -3.59
C SER A 92 -0.11 -35.70 -4.56
N GLU A 93 1.04 -36.38 -4.61
CA GLU A 93 2.09 -36.12 -5.61
C GLU A 93 1.65 -36.47 -7.03
N ASP A 94 0.70 -37.39 -7.18
CA ASP A 94 0.16 -37.77 -8.49
C ASP A 94 -0.50 -36.57 -9.20
N LEU A 95 -0.91 -35.54 -8.45
CA LEU A 95 -1.48 -34.30 -8.98
C LEU A 95 -0.47 -33.42 -9.73
N LEU A 96 0.82 -33.53 -9.42
CA LEU A 96 1.86 -32.63 -9.94
C LEU A 96 2.09 -32.75 -11.46
N PRO A 97 2.27 -33.95 -12.04
CA PRO A 97 2.46 -34.08 -13.50
C PRO A 97 1.17 -33.85 -14.30
N GLN A 98 0.01 -33.72 -13.63
CA GLN A 98 -1.27 -33.57 -14.28
C GLN A 98 -1.55 -32.08 -14.58
N ALA A 99 -2.21 -31.80 -15.70
CA ALA A 99 -2.61 -30.44 -16.07
C ALA A 99 -3.78 -29.94 -15.20
N ARG A 100 -3.50 -29.68 -13.91
CA ARG A 100 -4.50 -29.31 -12.89
C ARG A 100 -4.69 -27.79 -12.79
N PRO A 101 -5.87 -27.34 -12.32
CA PRO A 101 -6.13 -25.91 -12.12
C PRO A 101 -5.14 -25.28 -11.12
N PRO A 102 -4.68 -24.03 -11.37
CA PRO A 102 -3.75 -23.34 -10.48
C PRO A 102 -4.20 -23.25 -9.01
N LYS A 103 -5.51 -23.16 -8.75
CA LYS A 103 -6.08 -23.05 -7.40
C LYS A 103 -5.83 -24.32 -6.57
N LEU A 104 -5.89 -25.50 -7.19
CA LEU A 104 -5.61 -26.78 -6.52
C LEU A 104 -4.13 -26.88 -6.13
N LEU A 105 -3.22 -26.49 -7.02
CA LEU A 105 -1.78 -26.50 -6.75
C LEU A 105 -1.40 -25.46 -5.68
N ASP A 106 -2.03 -24.29 -5.66
CA ASP A 106 -1.84 -23.31 -4.60
C ASP A 106 -2.24 -23.88 -3.22
N ASP A 107 -3.38 -24.56 -3.13
CA ASP A 107 -3.84 -25.21 -1.90
C ASP A 107 -2.95 -26.36 -1.46
N LEU A 108 -2.51 -27.19 -2.40
CA LEU A 108 -1.60 -28.30 -2.14
C LEU A 108 -0.25 -27.81 -1.59
N PHE A 109 0.34 -26.78 -2.21
CA PHE A 109 1.62 -26.26 -1.73
C PHE A 109 1.48 -25.49 -0.40
N ARG A 110 0.36 -24.80 -0.15
CA ARG A 110 0.08 -24.23 1.18
C ARG A 110 -0.02 -25.33 2.24
N PHE A 111 -0.63 -26.47 1.90
CA PHE A 111 -0.73 -27.62 2.78
C PHE A 111 0.64 -28.26 3.05
N TYR A 112 1.43 -28.53 2.00
CA TYR A 112 2.81 -28.99 2.14
C TYR A 112 3.68 -28.02 2.94
N GLN A 113 3.30 -26.73 2.95
CA GLN A 113 4.08 -25.75 3.67
C GLN A 113 3.91 -25.80 5.20
N ARG A 114 2.93 -26.55 5.72
CA ARG A 114 2.72 -26.67 7.16
C ARG A 114 3.88 -27.42 7.83
N PRO A 115 4.43 -26.93 8.95
CA PRO A 115 5.53 -27.61 9.64
C PRO A 115 5.23 -29.07 9.97
N GLU A 116 4.02 -29.37 10.42
CA GLU A 116 3.56 -30.72 10.75
C GLU A 116 3.53 -31.63 9.52
N VAL A 117 3.07 -31.11 8.38
CA VAL A 117 2.98 -31.84 7.11
C VAL A 117 4.36 -32.02 6.49
N PHE A 118 5.18 -30.97 6.47
CA PHE A 118 6.53 -31.04 5.91
C PHE A 118 7.42 -32.02 6.68
N ALA A 119 7.30 -32.03 8.02
CA ALA A 119 8.09 -32.88 8.92
C ALA A 119 7.70 -34.36 8.88
N ILE A 120 6.56 -34.73 8.29
CA ILE A 120 6.13 -36.14 8.17
C ILE A 120 7.09 -36.96 7.30
N ARG A 121 7.93 -36.29 6.49
CA ARG A 121 8.89 -36.90 5.59
C ARG A 121 10.30 -36.38 5.86
N LYS A 122 11.29 -37.24 5.55
CA LYS A 122 12.69 -36.82 5.48
C LYS A 122 12.91 -35.91 4.26
N PRO A 123 13.87 -34.97 4.32
CA PRO A 123 14.19 -34.06 3.21
C PRO A 123 14.37 -34.75 1.85
N ASP A 124 15.05 -35.92 1.81
CA ASP A 124 15.29 -36.67 0.57
C ASP A 124 14.02 -37.14 -0.13
N ALA A 125 12.97 -37.44 0.65
CA ALA A 125 11.72 -37.92 0.10
C ALA A 125 10.95 -36.80 -0.63
N TRP A 126 11.19 -35.54 -0.28
CA TRP A 126 10.61 -34.38 -0.98
C TRP A 126 11.26 -34.08 -2.32
N LEU A 127 12.39 -34.73 -2.65
CA LEU A 127 13.19 -34.40 -3.84
C LEU A 127 12.40 -34.42 -5.17
N PRO A 128 11.49 -35.38 -5.43
CA PRO A 128 10.66 -35.36 -6.65
C PRO A 128 9.79 -34.09 -6.74
N VAL A 129 9.11 -33.73 -5.66
CA VAL A 129 8.25 -32.53 -5.56
C VAL A 129 9.08 -31.26 -5.72
N ILE A 130 10.26 -31.20 -5.09
CA ILE A 130 11.19 -30.07 -5.19
C ILE A 130 11.66 -29.89 -6.64
N ARG A 131 12.08 -30.96 -7.32
CA ARG A 131 12.54 -30.89 -8.71
C ARG A 131 11.43 -30.44 -9.65
N TRP A 132 10.22 -30.97 -9.44
CA TRP A 132 9.04 -30.52 -10.17
C TRP A 132 8.80 -29.01 -9.95
N ALA A 133 8.81 -28.57 -8.70
CA ALA A 133 8.60 -27.16 -8.34
C ALA A 133 9.67 -26.22 -8.92
N ILE A 134 10.94 -26.66 -8.98
CA ILE A 134 12.05 -25.91 -9.61
C ILE A 134 11.81 -25.76 -11.12
N ASN A 135 11.37 -26.82 -11.80
CA ASN A 135 11.06 -26.76 -13.23
C ASN A 135 9.88 -25.81 -13.50
N GLU A 136 8.84 -25.87 -12.67
CA GLU A 136 7.69 -24.97 -12.76
C GLU A 136 8.04 -23.50 -12.44
N ILE A 137 9.01 -23.25 -11.57
CA ILE A 137 9.50 -21.88 -11.35
C ILE A 137 10.12 -21.32 -12.63
N ASP A 138 10.83 -22.16 -13.39
CA ASP A 138 11.47 -21.77 -14.63
C ASP A 138 10.55 -21.82 -15.86
N ASP A 139 9.36 -22.39 -15.81
CA ASP A 139 8.39 -22.25 -16.91
C ASP A 139 7.79 -20.84 -16.90
N ASP A 140 7.74 -20.17 -18.05
CA ASP A 140 7.11 -18.85 -18.21
C ASP A 140 5.57 -18.90 -18.08
N SER A 141 4.95 -20.06 -18.32
CA SER A 141 3.49 -20.26 -18.24
C SER A 141 2.94 -20.21 -16.81
N THR A 142 3.77 -20.52 -15.82
CA THR A 142 3.38 -20.57 -14.41
C THR A 142 3.02 -19.18 -13.90
N SER A 143 2.06 -19.07 -12.97
CA SER A 143 1.65 -17.77 -12.42
C SER A 143 2.65 -17.25 -11.37
N VAL A 144 2.70 -15.93 -11.16
CA VAL A 144 3.56 -15.33 -10.13
C VAL A 144 3.17 -15.79 -8.72
N PHE A 145 1.89 -16.07 -8.49
CA PHE A 145 1.38 -16.56 -7.20
C PHE A 145 1.87 -17.97 -6.91
N LEU A 146 1.77 -18.89 -7.87
CA LEU A 146 2.25 -20.27 -7.72
C LEU A 146 3.77 -20.33 -7.52
N ARG A 147 4.55 -19.55 -8.28
CA ARG A 147 6.01 -19.51 -8.09
C ARG A 147 6.41 -19.11 -6.67
N ARG A 148 5.65 -18.22 -6.01
CA ARG A 148 5.88 -17.86 -4.61
C ARG A 148 5.59 -19.01 -3.65
N GLN A 149 4.56 -19.82 -3.93
CA GLN A 149 4.29 -21.03 -3.14
C GLN A 149 5.42 -22.06 -3.29
N TYR A 150 5.86 -22.30 -4.52
CA TYR A 150 6.95 -23.22 -4.80
C TYR A 150 8.24 -22.80 -4.11
N GLN A 151 8.59 -21.51 -4.20
CA GLN A 151 9.72 -20.95 -3.49
C GLN A 151 9.60 -21.07 -1.96
N THR A 152 8.42 -20.83 -1.40
CA THR A 152 8.21 -20.91 0.06
C THR A 152 8.36 -22.35 0.55
N PHE A 153 7.83 -23.32 -0.21
CA PHE A 153 8.02 -24.75 0.04
C PHE A 153 9.50 -25.16 -0.03
N ILE A 154 10.21 -24.80 -1.11
CA ILE A 154 11.65 -25.11 -1.27
C ILE A 154 12.49 -24.52 -0.13
N CYS A 155 12.15 -23.33 0.36
CA CYS A 155 12.88 -22.63 1.42
C CYS A 155 12.71 -23.23 2.84
N GLN A 156 11.91 -24.29 3.00
CA GLN A 156 11.77 -25.00 4.29
C GLN A 156 12.93 -25.95 4.59
N LEU A 157 13.67 -26.35 3.56
CA LEU A 157 14.83 -27.21 3.75
C LEU A 157 15.88 -26.49 4.59
N GLN A 158 16.60 -27.29 5.38
CA GLN A 158 17.80 -26.80 6.02
C GLN A 158 18.89 -26.58 4.95
N SER A 159 19.71 -25.55 5.15
CA SER A 159 20.84 -25.21 4.28
C SER A 159 21.69 -26.41 3.85
N SER A 160 22.07 -27.26 4.82
CA SER A 160 22.87 -28.46 4.54
C SER A 160 22.20 -29.46 3.60
N ASP A 161 20.88 -29.62 3.69
CA ASP A 161 20.11 -30.48 2.78
C ASP A 161 19.96 -29.83 1.41
N ALA A 162 19.70 -28.52 1.36
CA ALA A 162 19.58 -27.79 0.10
C ALA A 162 20.88 -27.85 -0.73
N ARG A 163 22.04 -27.74 -0.07
CA ARG A 163 23.36 -27.94 -0.70
C ARG A 163 23.55 -29.39 -1.15
N ARG A 164 23.33 -30.37 -0.27
CA ARG A 164 23.49 -31.81 -0.58
C ARG A 164 22.60 -32.28 -1.74
N LEU A 165 21.40 -31.72 -1.85
CA LEU A 165 20.41 -32.03 -2.89
C LEU A 165 20.57 -31.19 -4.17
N LEU A 166 21.62 -30.37 -4.27
CA LEU A 166 21.94 -29.51 -5.43
C LEU A 166 20.85 -28.46 -5.76
N ILE A 167 20.04 -28.08 -4.78
CA ILE A 167 18.97 -27.08 -4.95
C ILE A 167 19.57 -25.69 -5.13
N ILE A 168 20.61 -25.36 -4.38
CA ILE A 168 21.30 -24.07 -4.46
C ILE A 168 21.89 -23.88 -5.85
N SER A 169 22.65 -24.86 -6.35
CA SER A 169 23.27 -24.79 -7.67
C SER A 169 22.24 -24.74 -8.79
N GLY A 170 21.12 -25.47 -8.68
CA GLY A 170 20.00 -25.36 -9.63
C GLY A 170 19.36 -23.96 -9.64
N ALA A 171 19.19 -23.34 -8.47
CA ALA A 171 18.70 -21.96 -8.40
C ALA A 171 19.69 -20.96 -9.03
N VAL A 172 21.00 -21.14 -8.82
CA VAL A 172 22.04 -20.32 -9.46
C VAL A 172 21.99 -20.47 -10.99
N GLU A 173 21.84 -21.68 -11.50
CA GLU A 173 21.74 -21.93 -12.94
C GLU A 173 20.53 -21.23 -13.57
N ILE A 174 19.35 -21.32 -12.95
CA ILE A 174 18.15 -20.60 -13.40
C ILE A 174 18.39 -19.10 -13.37
N PHE A 175 19.00 -18.56 -12.30
CA PHE A 175 19.30 -17.14 -12.20
C PHE A 175 20.21 -16.67 -13.34
N ILE A 176 21.30 -17.40 -13.62
CA ILE A 176 22.23 -17.07 -14.71
C ILE A 176 21.50 -17.10 -16.06
N ARG A 177 20.70 -18.14 -16.33
CA ARG A 177 19.96 -18.25 -17.60
C ARG A 177 18.95 -17.11 -17.76
N ARG A 178 18.12 -16.87 -16.74
CA ARG A 178 17.02 -15.90 -16.76
C ARG A 178 17.44 -14.44 -16.56
N THR A 179 18.74 -14.17 -16.40
CA THR A 179 19.32 -12.82 -16.45
C THR A 179 19.98 -12.50 -17.80
N ARG A 180 20.21 -13.50 -18.65
CA ARG A 180 20.79 -13.30 -19.99
C ARG A 180 19.85 -12.53 -20.90
N ARG A 181 20.45 -11.77 -21.82
CA ARG A 181 19.73 -11.02 -22.85
C ARG A 181 18.94 -11.97 -23.77
N GLY A 182 17.64 -11.71 -23.91
CA GLY A 182 16.74 -12.49 -24.77
C GLY A 182 15.91 -13.53 -24.01
N GLU A 183 16.33 -13.95 -22.82
CA GLU A 183 15.64 -14.94 -21.97
C GLU A 183 15.21 -14.34 -20.62
N GLN A 184 15.28 -13.01 -20.51
CA GLN A 184 15.10 -12.30 -19.25
C GLN A 184 13.65 -12.37 -18.74
N SER A 185 13.46 -12.88 -17.53
CA SER A 185 12.18 -12.88 -16.83
C SER A 185 12.33 -12.36 -15.41
N ASN A 186 11.93 -11.11 -15.16
CA ASN A 186 12.06 -10.46 -13.85
C ASN A 186 11.28 -11.19 -12.75
N PHE A 187 10.17 -11.85 -13.10
CA PHE A 187 9.37 -12.62 -12.15
C PHE A 187 10.09 -13.89 -11.68
N ILE A 188 10.71 -14.62 -12.61
CA ILE A 188 11.50 -15.82 -12.28
C ILE A 188 12.74 -15.42 -11.50
N VAL A 189 13.45 -14.38 -11.96
CA VAL A 189 14.63 -13.84 -11.29
C VAL A 189 14.33 -13.42 -9.84
N ASP A 190 13.19 -12.76 -9.58
CA ASP A 190 12.80 -12.36 -8.21
C ASP A 190 12.60 -13.58 -7.30
N VAL A 191 11.88 -14.59 -7.79
CA VAL A 191 11.58 -15.82 -7.03
C VAL A 191 12.86 -16.58 -6.72
N VAL A 192 13.71 -16.78 -7.73
CA VAL A 192 14.98 -17.48 -7.58
C VAL A 192 15.94 -16.71 -6.67
N THR A 193 15.96 -15.38 -6.75
CA THR A 193 16.73 -14.53 -5.83
C THR A 193 16.34 -14.79 -4.37
N ARG A 194 15.06 -15.03 -4.05
CA ARG A 194 14.64 -15.33 -2.68
C ARG A 194 15.13 -16.70 -2.20
N ILE A 195 15.19 -17.68 -3.10
CA ILE A 195 15.79 -18.99 -2.80
C ILE A 195 17.28 -18.80 -2.50
N LEU A 196 18.01 -18.06 -3.34
CA LEU A 196 19.43 -17.78 -3.13
C LEU A 196 19.69 -16.94 -1.88
N ASP A 197 18.80 -16.00 -1.54
CA ASP A 197 18.91 -15.21 -0.31
C ASP A 197 18.74 -16.06 0.95
N ARG A 198 17.82 -17.03 0.91
CA ARG A 198 17.62 -18.01 1.98
C ARG A 198 18.88 -18.85 2.24
N TYR A 199 19.61 -19.20 1.20
CA TYR A 199 20.79 -20.08 1.26
C TYR A 199 22.12 -19.36 1.01
N SER A 200 22.16 -18.06 1.30
CA SER A 200 23.28 -17.17 0.96
C SER A 200 24.60 -17.51 1.65
N ASP A 201 24.54 -18.07 2.86
CA ASP A 201 25.70 -18.49 3.64
C ASP A 201 26.43 -19.69 3.00
N ASP A 202 25.70 -20.51 2.24
CA ASP A 202 26.23 -21.76 1.70
C ASP A 202 26.76 -21.62 0.28
N LEU A 203 26.61 -20.47 -0.39
CA LEU A 203 27.05 -20.25 -1.78
C LEU A 203 28.55 -20.43 -1.96
N GLU A 204 28.93 -21.19 -2.98
CA GLU A 204 30.33 -21.43 -3.33
C GLU A 204 30.93 -20.23 -4.07
N VAL A 205 32.27 -20.10 -4.02
CA VAL A 205 32.98 -18.98 -4.64
C VAL A 205 32.64 -18.81 -6.12
N GLU A 206 32.54 -19.91 -6.89
CA GLU A 206 32.20 -19.87 -8.32
C GLU A 206 30.75 -19.41 -8.56
N GLU A 207 29.82 -19.82 -7.69
CA GLU A 207 28.41 -19.42 -7.73
C GLU A 207 28.26 -17.91 -7.44
N LEU A 208 29.03 -17.40 -6.47
CA LEU A 208 29.06 -15.97 -6.15
C LEU A 208 29.57 -15.13 -7.34
N HIS A 209 30.67 -15.54 -7.97
CA HIS A 209 31.19 -14.83 -9.15
C HIS A 209 30.20 -14.88 -10.32
N SER A 210 29.56 -16.03 -10.54
CA SER A 210 28.54 -16.17 -11.58
C SER A 210 27.33 -15.27 -11.32
N TYR A 211 26.93 -15.11 -10.05
CA TYR A 211 25.86 -14.20 -9.64
C TYR A 211 26.21 -12.74 -9.94
N VAL A 212 27.43 -12.31 -9.58
CA VAL A 212 27.94 -10.95 -9.86
C VAL A 212 27.92 -10.67 -11.36
N GLU A 213 28.51 -11.55 -12.17
CA GLU A 213 28.58 -11.36 -13.62
C GLU A 213 27.20 -11.36 -14.27
N SER A 214 26.28 -12.18 -13.78
CA SER A 214 24.89 -12.21 -14.27
C SER A 214 24.17 -10.89 -14.03
N ILE A 215 24.35 -10.28 -12.84
CA ILE A 215 23.77 -8.97 -12.52
C ILE A 215 24.37 -7.85 -13.38
N ARG A 216 25.69 -7.85 -13.59
CA ARG A 216 26.39 -6.84 -14.41
C ARG A 216 25.94 -6.84 -15.86
N ASN A 217 25.72 -8.04 -16.39
CA ASN A 217 25.31 -8.28 -17.78
C ASN A 217 23.79 -8.31 -17.97
N ALA A 218 22.99 -7.98 -16.95
CA ALA A 218 21.54 -7.90 -17.07
C ALA A 218 21.10 -6.50 -17.58
N ALA A 219 20.08 -6.47 -18.45
CA ALA A 219 19.55 -5.20 -18.99
C ALA A 219 18.79 -4.37 -17.93
N ARG A 220 18.10 -5.02 -17.00
CA ARG A 220 17.52 -4.41 -15.79
C ARG A 220 17.39 -5.50 -14.74
N ILE A 221 17.69 -5.23 -13.49
CA ILE A 221 17.54 -6.22 -12.42
C ILE A 221 16.62 -5.68 -11.32
N GLY A 222 15.95 -6.58 -10.60
CA GLY A 222 15.11 -6.22 -9.46
C GLY A 222 15.94 -5.79 -8.25
N GLU A 223 15.32 -4.99 -7.37
CA GLU A 223 15.93 -4.51 -6.13
C GLU A 223 16.39 -5.66 -5.22
N ASN A 224 15.61 -6.76 -5.12
CA ASN A 224 15.97 -7.90 -4.28
C ASN A 224 17.30 -8.53 -4.68
N SER A 225 17.61 -8.59 -5.98
CA SER A 225 18.87 -9.17 -6.46
C SER A 225 20.07 -8.29 -6.12
N LEU A 226 19.91 -6.97 -6.20
CA LEU A 226 20.94 -6.02 -5.78
C LEU A 226 21.16 -6.04 -4.27
N ARG A 227 20.09 -6.15 -3.47
CA ARG A 227 20.19 -6.30 -2.02
C ARG A 227 20.86 -7.60 -1.63
N LEU A 228 20.55 -8.71 -2.31
CA LEU A 228 21.25 -9.98 -2.11
C LEU A 228 22.74 -9.81 -2.42
N LEU A 229 23.10 -9.14 -3.52
CA LEU A 229 24.50 -8.89 -3.84
C LEU A 229 25.25 -8.11 -2.73
N VAL A 230 24.60 -7.11 -2.12
CA VAL A 230 25.18 -6.39 -0.97
C VAL A 230 25.37 -7.33 0.24
N LYS A 231 24.36 -8.15 0.56
CA LYS A 231 24.45 -9.14 1.64
C LYS A 231 25.57 -10.17 1.39
N LEU A 232 25.67 -10.70 0.18
CA LEU A 232 26.73 -11.63 -0.20
C LEU A 232 28.12 -11.01 -0.04
N LYS A 233 28.26 -9.71 -0.30
CA LYS A 233 29.51 -9.01 -0.08
C LYS A 233 29.91 -8.90 1.40
N GLU A 234 28.93 -8.74 2.28
CA GLU A 234 29.14 -8.70 3.74
C GLU A 234 29.53 -10.08 4.28
N LEU A 235 28.86 -11.14 3.80
CA LEU A 235 29.13 -12.53 4.18
C LEU A 235 30.49 -13.02 3.64
N HIS A 236 30.80 -12.69 2.39
CA HIS A 236 31.96 -13.21 1.66
C HIS A 236 32.98 -12.08 1.40
N GLN A 237 33.88 -11.87 2.36
CA GLN A 237 34.87 -10.77 2.31
C GLN A 237 35.77 -10.81 1.06
N THR A 238 36.03 -11.99 0.51
CA THR A 238 36.83 -12.18 -0.71
C THR A 238 36.08 -11.85 -2.00
N LEU A 239 34.74 -11.70 -1.96
CA LEU A 239 33.95 -11.35 -3.13
C LEU A 239 34.30 -9.93 -3.60
N THR A 240 34.66 -9.79 -4.88
CA THR A 240 34.93 -8.49 -5.50
C THR A 240 33.76 -8.05 -6.35
N ILE A 241 33.32 -6.80 -6.17
CA ILE A 241 32.26 -6.20 -6.98
C ILE A 241 32.86 -5.06 -7.82
N PRO A 242 32.92 -5.21 -9.15
CA PRO A 242 33.35 -4.15 -10.04
C PRO A 242 32.22 -3.14 -10.28
N LEU A 243 32.47 -1.88 -9.94
CA LEU A 243 31.58 -0.72 -10.08
C LEU A 243 32.13 0.33 -11.04
N THR A 244 33.19 0.00 -11.80
CA THR A 244 33.79 0.88 -12.79
C THR A 244 32.74 1.31 -13.83
N PRO A 245 32.53 2.62 -14.06
CA PRO A 245 31.58 3.12 -15.05
C PRO A 245 31.80 2.49 -16.44
N GLY A 246 30.71 2.17 -17.14
CA GLY A 246 30.77 1.54 -18.46
C GLY A 246 31.02 0.03 -18.46
N THR A 247 31.33 -0.58 -17.30
CA THR A 247 31.49 -2.04 -17.19
C THR A 247 30.19 -2.80 -16.85
N TRP A 248 29.09 -2.06 -16.72
CA TRP A 248 27.75 -2.58 -16.51
C TRP A 248 26.92 -2.38 -17.76
N GLN A 249 26.14 -3.38 -18.16
CA GLN A 249 25.22 -3.24 -19.29
C GLN A 249 24.13 -2.20 -19.00
N CYS A 250 23.70 -2.09 -17.74
CA CYS A 250 22.70 -1.13 -17.29
C CYS A 250 23.26 -0.23 -16.19
N GLU A 251 23.51 1.03 -16.53
CA GLU A 251 24.04 2.03 -15.61
C GLU A 251 23.13 2.27 -14.39
N SER A 252 21.81 2.17 -14.56
CA SER A 252 20.86 2.27 -13.46
C SER A 252 21.05 1.17 -12.41
N ASN A 253 21.38 -0.07 -12.81
CA ASN A 253 21.64 -1.15 -11.85
C ASN A 253 22.90 -0.87 -11.03
N ARG A 254 23.94 -0.30 -11.66
CA ARG A 254 25.18 0.10 -11.00
C ARG A 254 24.93 1.18 -9.95
N VAL A 255 24.16 2.21 -10.32
CA VAL A 255 23.77 3.30 -9.40
C VAL A 255 22.92 2.78 -8.23
N ASP A 256 21.93 1.91 -8.52
CA ASP A 256 21.09 1.28 -7.51
C ASP A 256 21.95 0.47 -6.51
N LEU A 257 22.93 -0.30 -7.01
CA LEU A 257 23.85 -1.08 -6.18
C LEU A 257 24.74 -0.18 -5.29
N ILE A 258 25.32 0.89 -5.86
CA ILE A 258 26.11 1.85 -5.07
C ILE A 258 25.26 2.47 -3.96
N CYS A 259 23.99 2.81 -4.25
CA CYS A 259 23.06 3.28 -3.23
C CYS A 259 22.88 2.27 -2.11
N PHE A 260 22.62 0.99 -2.44
CA PHE A 260 22.40 -0.04 -1.42
C PHE A 260 23.66 -0.30 -0.58
N LEU A 261 24.85 -0.28 -1.19
CA LEU A 261 26.11 -0.35 -0.46
C LEU A 261 26.22 0.81 0.54
N LEU A 262 25.98 2.04 0.11
CA LEU A 262 26.07 3.23 0.97
C LEU A 262 24.98 3.31 2.04
N GLU A 263 23.79 2.77 1.77
CA GLU A 263 22.62 2.81 2.67
C GLU A 263 22.72 1.74 3.77
N SER A 264 23.09 0.51 3.42
CA SER A 264 22.95 -0.65 4.31
C SER A 264 24.27 -1.15 4.91
N ASN A 265 25.41 -0.92 4.25
CA ASN A 265 26.66 -1.56 4.62
C ASN A 265 27.48 -0.70 5.61
N PRO A 266 27.94 -1.25 6.75
CA PRO A 266 28.80 -0.53 7.68
C PRO A 266 30.19 -0.19 7.08
N ASP A 267 30.72 -1.02 6.17
CA ASP A 267 31.98 -0.82 5.45
C ASP A 267 31.76 -0.89 3.92
N PRO A 268 31.15 0.15 3.33
CA PRO A 268 30.66 0.13 1.95
C PRO A 268 31.76 0.08 0.88
N CYS A 269 33.03 0.25 1.26
CA CYS A 269 34.16 0.31 0.33
C CYS A 269 34.95 -1.00 0.24
N HIS A 270 34.79 -1.89 1.22
CA HIS A 270 35.56 -3.12 1.29
C HIS A 270 35.34 -4.00 0.04
N GLY A 271 36.43 -4.40 -0.62
CA GLY A 271 36.39 -5.29 -1.80
C GLY A 271 35.68 -4.71 -3.04
N ILE A 272 35.40 -3.40 -3.06
CA ILE A 272 34.83 -2.71 -4.22
C ILE A 272 35.95 -2.26 -5.16
N MET A 273 35.83 -2.61 -6.44
CA MET A 273 36.74 -2.22 -7.51
C MET A 273 36.01 -1.20 -8.39
N ALA A 274 36.55 0.00 -8.63
CA ALA A 274 35.76 1.03 -9.34
C ALA A 274 36.51 2.00 -10.25
N PHE A 275 37.84 1.92 -10.30
CA PHE A 275 38.65 2.71 -11.21
C PHE A 275 39.44 1.76 -12.10
N SER A 276 39.63 2.08 -13.37
CA SER A 276 40.42 1.24 -14.28
C SER A 276 41.42 2.10 -15.03
N ASP A 277 42.69 1.98 -14.68
CA ASP A 277 43.79 2.70 -15.35
C ASP A 277 44.44 1.79 -16.39
N GLY A 278 43.69 1.49 -17.46
CA GLY A 278 44.25 0.84 -18.66
C GLY A 278 44.78 -0.58 -18.47
N GLY A 279 44.29 -1.32 -17.47
CA GLY A 279 44.61 -2.75 -17.30
C GLY A 279 44.50 -3.28 -15.86
N ASN A 280 44.55 -2.40 -14.86
CA ASN A 280 44.36 -2.78 -13.45
C ASN A 280 43.16 -2.03 -12.87
N ASP A 281 42.20 -2.79 -12.32
CA ASP A 281 41.15 -2.19 -11.53
C ASP A 281 41.72 -1.76 -10.17
N GLU A 282 41.44 -0.53 -9.74
CA GLU A 282 41.79 -0.02 -8.41
C GLU A 282 40.61 -0.10 -7.44
N ARG A 283 40.94 -0.33 -6.17
CA ARG A 283 39.99 -0.41 -5.07
C ARG A 283 39.51 0.97 -4.65
N VAL A 284 38.22 1.05 -4.30
CA VAL A 284 37.68 2.21 -3.61
C VAL A 284 38.30 2.29 -2.22
N GLN A 285 38.96 3.40 -1.93
CA GLN A 285 39.73 3.58 -0.69
C GLN A 285 38.90 4.22 0.43
N ASN A 286 37.85 4.98 0.09
CA ASN A 286 36.99 5.66 1.05
C ASN A 286 35.58 5.90 0.53
N VAL A 287 34.68 6.25 1.45
CA VAL A 287 33.25 6.49 1.16
C VAL A 287 33.06 7.65 0.19
N ASP A 288 33.89 8.69 0.27
CA ASP A 288 33.79 9.87 -0.60
C ASP A 288 33.95 9.48 -2.08
N GLN A 289 34.92 8.62 -2.41
CA GLN A 289 35.11 8.11 -3.77
C GLN A 289 33.87 7.36 -4.29
N LEU A 290 33.22 6.56 -3.44
CA LEU A 290 32.01 5.82 -3.82
C LEU A 290 30.82 6.76 -4.04
N VAL A 291 30.69 7.79 -3.20
CA VAL A 291 29.66 8.83 -3.35
C VAL A 291 29.90 9.65 -4.62
N ASP A 292 31.16 9.99 -4.94
CA ASP A 292 31.49 10.72 -6.17
C ASP A 292 31.11 9.91 -7.43
N LEU A 293 31.41 8.61 -7.45
CA LEU A 293 31.01 7.71 -8.55
C LEU A 293 29.49 7.67 -8.78
N LEU A 294 28.71 7.91 -7.72
CA LEU A 294 27.27 8.08 -7.81
C LEU A 294 26.95 9.49 -8.30
N LEU A 295 27.38 10.56 -7.63
CA LEU A 295 26.98 11.95 -7.93
C LEU A 295 27.24 12.37 -9.38
N TYR A 296 28.27 11.82 -10.02
CA TYR A 296 28.63 12.14 -11.40
C TYR A 296 28.02 11.20 -12.45
N SER A 297 27.26 10.17 -12.06
CA SER A 297 26.61 9.28 -13.02
C SER A 297 25.36 9.93 -13.64
N PRO A 298 25.17 9.83 -14.97
CA PRO A 298 23.99 10.39 -15.65
C PRO A 298 22.68 9.66 -15.32
N ALA A 299 22.74 8.44 -14.74
CA ALA A 299 21.56 7.68 -14.35
C ALA A 299 21.03 8.06 -12.96
N VAL A 300 21.75 8.91 -12.22
CA VAL A 300 21.34 9.30 -10.87
C VAL A 300 20.12 10.20 -10.88
N LYS A 301 19.12 9.75 -10.15
CA LYS A 301 17.90 10.51 -9.82
C LYS A 301 17.96 11.06 -8.40
N LEU A 302 17.14 12.08 -8.12
CA LEU A 302 17.07 12.75 -6.81
C LEU A 302 16.93 11.77 -5.64
N HIS A 303 16.08 10.75 -5.75
CA HIS A 303 15.86 9.78 -4.67
C HIS A 303 17.11 8.99 -4.26
N HIS A 304 18.05 8.74 -5.18
CA HIS A 304 19.33 8.10 -4.86
C HIS A 304 20.17 9.01 -3.97
N LYS A 305 20.33 10.28 -4.37
CA LYS A 305 21.06 11.30 -3.59
C LYS A 305 20.44 11.46 -2.19
N THR A 306 19.11 11.41 -2.10
CA THR A 306 18.37 11.47 -0.84
C THR A 306 18.65 10.30 0.12
N LYS A 307 18.88 9.08 -0.39
CA LYS A 307 19.16 7.89 0.45
C LYS A 307 20.53 7.98 1.11
N ILE A 308 21.53 8.48 0.37
CA ILE A 308 22.93 8.47 0.80
C ILE A 308 23.38 9.79 1.44
N LEU A 309 22.49 10.75 1.62
CA LEU A 309 22.81 12.10 2.12
C LEU A 309 23.61 12.09 3.43
N HIS A 310 23.33 11.11 4.31
CA HIS A 310 24.02 10.94 5.59
C HIS A 310 25.51 10.58 5.42
N ARG A 311 25.90 9.95 4.31
CA ARG A 311 27.29 9.55 3.97
C ARG A 311 28.06 10.62 3.18
N MET A 312 27.38 11.63 2.63
CA MET A 312 28.06 12.68 1.86
C MET A 312 28.97 13.51 2.76
N SER A 313 30.12 13.95 2.25
CA SER A 313 30.93 15.01 2.88
C SER A 313 30.29 16.40 2.67
N GLU A 314 30.72 17.43 3.41
CA GLU A 314 30.18 18.80 3.22
C GLU A 314 30.38 19.32 1.79
N LYS A 315 31.53 18.99 1.18
CA LYS A 315 31.82 19.33 -0.22
C LYS A 315 30.79 18.70 -1.17
N GLN A 316 30.46 17.43 -0.96
CA GLN A 316 29.49 16.70 -1.77
C GLN A 316 28.06 17.20 -1.56
N VAL A 317 27.69 17.55 -0.32
CA VAL A 317 26.40 18.20 -0.04
C VAL A 317 26.30 19.53 -0.77
N LYS A 318 27.36 20.34 -0.79
CA LYS A 318 27.40 21.59 -1.54
C LYS A 318 27.18 21.36 -3.05
N THR A 319 27.91 20.41 -3.65
CA THR A 319 27.72 20.06 -5.08
C THR A 319 26.31 19.53 -5.36
N PHE A 320 25.75 18.72 -4.47
CA PHE A 320 24.36 18.26 -4.59
C PHE A 320 23.37 19.43 -4.57
N LEU A 321 23.53 20.38 -3.66
CA LEU A 321 22.65 21.55 -3.59
C LEU A 321 22.76 22.45 -4.83
N GLU A 322 23.97 22.66 -5.34
CA GLU A 322 24.20 23.42 -6.58
C GLU A 322 23.48 22.76 -7.77
N GLN A 323 23.56 21.43 -7.90
CA GLN A 323 22.81 20.68 -8.91
C GLN A 323 21.30 20.77 -8.68
N LEU A 324 20.85 20.62 -7.43
CA LEU A 324 19.44 20.67 -7.07
C LEU A 324 18.83 22.03 -7.44
N ASN A 325 19.53 23.13 -7.15
CA ASN A 325 19.07 24.49 -7.49
C ASN A 325 18.82 24.69 -9.00
N GLU A 326 19.58 24.02 -9.86
CA GLU A 326 19.33 24.04 -11.31
C GLU A 326 18.23 23.06 -11.74
N GLU A 327 18.20 21.87 -11.13
CA GLU A 327 17.21 20.84 -11.44
C GLU A 327 15.77 21.26 -11.05
N VAL A 328 15.59 21.96 -9.93
CA VAL A 328 14.26 22.41 -9.46
C VAL A 328 13.64 23.49 -10.34
N LYS A 329 14.41 24.16 -11.21
CA LYS A 329 13.85 25.12 -12.17
C LYS A 329 13.08 24.43 -13.30
N VAL A 330 13.25 23.11 -13.48
CA VAL A 330 12.64 22.33 -14.56
C VAL A 330 11.61 21.36 -13.98
N GLU A 331 10.32 21.58 -14.30
CA GLU A 331 9.19 20.81 -13.75
C GLU A 331 9.34 19.28 -13.90
N ASN A 332 9.79 18.83 -15.08
CA ASN A 332 9.94 17.41 -15.37
C ASN A 332 11.13 16.72 -14.68
N LYS A 333 12.07 17.48 -14.10
CA LYS A 333 13.25 16.90 -13.42
C LYS A 333 12.99 16.62 -11.95
N VAL A 334 12.30 17.53 -11.26
CA VAL A 334 12.04 17.43 -9.83
C VAL A 334 10.62 17.87 -9.52
N ARG A 335 9.84 16.97 -8.92
CA ARG A 335 8.45 17.23 -8.50
C ARG A 335 8.39 17.76 -7.07
N ILE A 336 7.45 18.65 -6.78
CA ILE A 336 7.27 19.24 -5.44
C ILE A 336 7.09 18.18 -4.33
N PRO A 337 6.31 17.09 -4.51
CA PRO A 337 6.21 16.05 -3.49
C PRO A 337 7.54 15.34 -3.17
N GLU A 338 8.46 15.26 -4.14
CA GLU A 338 9.79 14.68 -3.91
C GLU A 338 10.66 15.62 -3.07
N LEU A 339 10.59 16.93 -3.33
CA LEU A 339 11.27 17.95 -2.53
C LEU A 339 10.73 18.02 -1.11
N SER A 340 9.41 17.95 -0.92
CA SER A 340 8.82 17.90 0.42
C SER A 340 9.36 16.71 1.22
N LYS A 341 9.52 15.54 0.60
CA LYS A 341 10.12 14.35 1.26
C LYS A 341 11.62 14.51 1.54
N LEU A 342 12.32 15.30 0.74
CA LEU A 342 13.76 15.55 0.87
C LEU A 342 14.07 16.58 1.98
N LEU A 343 13.24 17.60 2.15
CA LEU A 343 13.51 18.72 3.05
C LEU A 343 13.85 18.29 4.50
N PRO A 344 13.13 17.36 5.15
CA PRO A 344 13.47 16.92 6.51
C PRO A 344 14.82 16.21 6.58
N LYS A 345 15.24 15.55 5.50
CA LYS A 345 16.53 14.85 5.40
C LYS A 345 17.68 15.82 5.15
N LEU A 346 17.42 16.91 4.40
CA LEU A 346 18.39 17.98 4.17
C LEU A 346 18.68 18.79 5.42
N ALA A 347 17.67 19.07 6.25
CA ALA A 347 17.78 20.04 7.34
C ALA A 347 18.95 19.85 8.32
N PRO A 348 19.33 18.62 8.72
CA PRO A 348 20.50 18.42 9.57
C PRO A 348 21.85 18.73 8.90
N ARG A 349 21.87 18.88 7.57
CA ARG A 349 23.08 18.95 6.74
C ARG A 349 23.28 20.29 6.04
N VAL A 350 22.29 21.18 6.09
CA VAL A 350 22.27 22.42 5.33
C VAL A 350 21.87 23.60 6.20
N THR A 351 22.36 24.78 5.85
CA THR A 351 21.99 26.03 6.53
C THR A 351 20.66 26.57 6.02
N VAL A 352 20.02 27.42 6.82
CA VAL A 352 18.79 28.14 6.42
C VAL A 352 19.03 28.98 5.18
N GLN A 353 20.23 29.57 5.03
CA GLN A 353 20.60 30.32 3.83
C GLN A 353 20.58 29.44 2.57
N GLN A 354 21.08 28.21 2.65
CA GLN A 354 21.06 27.28 1.52
C GLN A 354 19.63 26.87 1.15
N ILE A 355 18.76 26.70 2.16
CA ILE A 355 17.32 26.47 1.93
C ILE A 355 16.66 27.69 1.29
N ALA A 356 16.97 28.90 1.74
CA ALA A 356 16.45 30.11 1.12
C ALA A 356 16.83 30.16 -0.36
N THR A 357 18.08 29.86 -0.72
CA THR A 357 18.52 29.77 -2.12
C THR A 357 17.76 28.72 -2.94
N LEU A 358 17.44 27.57 -2.34
CA LEU A 358 16.62 26.54 -2.99
C LEU A 358 15.19 27.03 -3.26
N PHE A 359 14.56 27.68 -2.29
CA PHE A 359 13.21 28.25 -2.43
C PHE A 359 13.16 29.41 -3.42
N GLU A 360 14.23 30.21 -3.49
CA GLU A 360 14.39 31.23 -4.52
C GLU A 360 14.53 30.62 -5.92
N SER A 361 15.26 29.51 -6.03
CA SER A 361 15.42 28.79 -7.30
C SER A 361 14.12 28.15 -7.78
N LEU A 362 13.24 27.73 -6.85
CA LEU A 362 11.89 27.23 -7.17
C LEU A 362 10.99 28.35 -7.73
N GLY A 363 11.09 29.56 -7.19
CA GLY A 363 10.30 30.72 -7.60
C GLY A 363 8.79 30.43 -7.61
N ALA A 364 8.17 30.52 -8.79
CA ALA A 364 6.74 30.28 -9.02
C ALA A 364 6.27 28.90 -8.53
N ARG A 365 7.13 27.89 -8.66
CA ARG A 365 6.78 26.48 -8.48
C ARG A 365 6.39 26.13 -7.04
N VAL A 366 6.76 26.98 -6.08
CA VAL A 366 6.30 26.84 -4.69
C VAL A 366 4.77 26.88 -4.59
N LEU A 367 4.10 27.54 -5.54
CA LEU A 367 2.65 27.65 -5.61
C LEU A 367 1.97 26.44 -6.26
N GLU A 368 2.71 25.46 -6.78
CA GLU A 368 2.11 24.21 -7.27
C GLU A 368 1.46 23.41 -6.12
N SER A 369 1.89 23.61 -4.86
CA SER A 369 1.30 22.97 -3.69
C SER A 369 1.72 23.64 -2.37
N SER A 370 0.75 23.87 -1.48
CA SER A 370 1.00 24.35 -0.12
C SER A 370 1.83 23.38 0.76
N LEU A 371 1.92 22.11 0.35
CA LEU A 371 2.62 21.05 1.08
C LEU A 371 4.10 21.37 1.32
N LEU A 372 4.78 21.99 0.35
CA LEU A 372 6.21 22.29 0.49
C LEU A 372 6.46 23.36 1.56
N LEU A 373 5.61 24.39 1.62
CA LEU A 373 5.71 25.44 2.65
C LEU A 373 5.33 24.90 4.04
N ARG A 374 4.30 24.05 4.12
CA ARG A 374 3.96 23.33 5.35
C ARG A 374 5.14 22.53 5.87
N GLU A 375 5.82 21.82 4.99
CA GLU A 375 6.98 21.02 5.36
C GLU A 375 8.18 21.88 5.76
N LEU A 376 8.38 23.03 5.10
CA LEU A 376 9.36 24.04 5.51
C LEU A 376 9.13 24.51 6.94
N SER A 377 7.90 24.91 7.24
CA SER A 377 7.50 25.33 8.59
C SER A 377 7.62 24.21 9.62
N ARG A 378 7.22 22.99 9.26
CA ARG A 378 7.34 21.82 10.14
C ARG A 378 8.79 21.53 10.53
N VAL A 379 9.72 21.69 9.59
CA VAL A 379 11.14 21.35 9.77
C VAL A 379 11.93 22.47 10.46
N TYR A 380 11.67 23.73 10.13
CA TYR A 380 12.45 24.88 10.62
C TYR A 380 11.73 25.77 11.64
N GLY A 381 10.47 25.45 11.95
CA GLY A 381 9.60 26.15 12.88
C GLY A 381 8.58 27.08 12.20
N PRO A 382 7.47 27.42 12.89
CA PRO A 382 6.39 28.24 12.35
C PRO A 382 6.85 29.66 11.95
N ASP A 383 7.88 30.18 12.60
CA ASP A 383 8.43 31.52 12.36
C ASP A 383 9.51 31.57 11.27
N ILE A 384 9.63 30.53 10.44
CA ILE A 384 10.68 30.44 9.40
C ILE A 384 10.68 31.64 8.45
N PHE A 385 9.51 32.18 8.10
CA PHE A 385 9.38 33.37 7.27
C PHE A 385 9.71 34.68 7.99
N SER A 386 9.97 34.66 9.30
CA SER A 386 10.47 35.82 10.04
C SER A 386 12.00 35.91 10.02
N ARG A 387 12.69 34.89 9.49
CA ARG A 387 14.15 34.85 9.41
C ARG A 387 14.68 35.77 8.29
N PRO A 388 15.79 36.51 8.52
CA PRO A 388 16.34 37.44 7.53
C PRO A 388 16.65 36.79 6.18
N GLU A 389 17.13 35.55 6.17
CA GLU A 389 17.53 34.80 4.99
C GLU A 389 16.37 34.56 4.02
N LEU A 390 15.14 34.51 4.52
CA LEU A 390 13.91 34.29 3.73
C LEU A 390 13.13 35.58 3.46
N SER A 391 13.65 36.74 3.85
CA SER A 391 12.94 38.01 3.74
C SER A 391 12.60 38.39 2.29
N GLU A 392 13.56 38.25 1.37
CA GLU A 392 13.35 38.50 -0.06
C GLU A 392 12.32 37.53 -0.66
N PHE A 393 12.46 36.23 -0.35
CA PHE A 393 11.54 35.19 -0.79
C PHE A 393 10.13 35.48 -0.31
N LYS A 394 9.96 35.76 0.98
CA LYS A 394 8.69 36.11 1.59
C LYS A 394 8.05 37.30 0.92
N ASN A 395 8.80 38.38 0.70
CA ASN A 395 8.25 39.60 0.10
C ASN A 395 7.78 39.36 -1.34
N ARG A 396 8.56 38.61 -2.13
CA ARG A 396 8.17 38.21 -3.49
C ARG A 396 6.95 37.30 -3.50
N LEU A 397 6.94 36.29 -2.64
CA LEU A 397 5.82 35.37 -2.53
C LEU A 397 4.54 36.11 -2.10
N ARG A 398 4.64 37.01 -1.12
CA ARG A 398 3.51 37.83 -0.67
C ARG A 398 2.94 38.68 -1.80
N ALA A 399 3.79 39.42 -2.52
CA ALA A 399 3.36 40.24 -3.65
C ALA A 399 2.64 39.41 -4.71
N ARG A 400 3.15 38.20 -4.99
CA ARG A 400 2.55 37.28 -5.95
C ARG A 400 1.21 36.71 -5.48
N LEU A 401 1.10 36.30 -4.22
CA LEU A 401 -0.16 35.82 -3.65
C LEU A 401 -1.23 36.91 -3.70
N THR A 402 -0.87 38.15 -3.35
CA THR A 402 -1.78 39.30 -3.44
C THR A 402 -2.21 39.57 -4.88
N ASP A 403 -1.28 39.52 -5.84
CA ASP A 403 -1.59 39.71 -7.26
C ASP A 403 -2.58 38.64 -7.75
N MET A 404 -2.31 37.36 -7.47
CA MET A 404 -3.20 36.24 -7.83
C MET A 404 -4.60 36.39 -7.23
N ILE A 405 -4.69 36.77 -5.96
CA ILE A 405 -5.98 37.00 -5.28
C ILE A 405 -6.75 38.13 -5.98
N ARG A 406 -6.07 39.22 -6.36
CA ARG A 406 -6.70 40.36 -7.03
C ARG A 406 -7.10 40.07 -8.48
N THR A 407 -6.28 39.35 -9.23
CA THR A 407 -6.56 38.99 -10.63
C THR A 407 -7.61 37.89 -10.76
N SER A 408 -7.76 37.02 -9.75
CA SER A 408 -8.78 35.96 -9.74
C SER A 408 -10.22 36.47 -9.84
N ALA A 409 -10.50 37.72 -9.43
CA ALA A 409 -11.80 38.35 -9.64
C ALA A 409 -12.10 38.62 -11.13
N LEU A 410 -11.07 38.56 -11.99
CA LEU A 410 -11.12 38.90 -13.41
C LEU A 410 -10.89 37.68 -14.33
N GLU A 411 -10.19 36.65 -13.85
CA GLU A 411 -9.73 35.50 -14.66
C GLU A 411 -10.21 34.14 -14.12
N SER A 412 -10.20 33.10 -14.96
CA SER A 412 -10.73 31.76 -14.64
C SER A 412 -9.75 30.80 -13.93
N GLU A 413 -8.65 31.31 -13.36
CA GLU A 413 -7.60 30.49 -12.73
C GLU A 413 -7.87 30.20 -11.24
N TRP A 414 -8.93 29.44 -10.98
CA TRP A 414 -9.40 29.20 -9.60
C TRP A 414 -8.49 28.27 -8.80
N GLU A 415 -7.77 27.31 -9.41
CA GLU A 415 -6.87 26.39 -8.68
C GLU A 415 -5.70 27.13 -8.02
N GLN A 416 -5.14 28.10 -8.75
CA GLN A 416 -4.05 28.95 -8.31
C GLN A 416 -4.50 29.86 -7.16
N THR A 417 -5.71 30.40 -7.26
CA THR A 417 -6.32 31.24 -6.23
C THR A 417 -6.60 30.46 -4.95
N ASP A 418 -7.16 29.24 -5.07
CA ASP A 418 -7.42 28.36 -3.93
C ASP A 418 -6.11 28.03 -3.19
N THR A 419 -5.04 27.70 -3.93
CA THR A 419 -3.73 27.44 -3.35
C THR A 419 -3.16 28.67 -2.65
N ALA A 420 -3.33 29.86 -3.24
CA ALA A 420 -2.86 31.12 -2.65
C ALA A 420 -3.56 31.41 -1.31
N LEU A 421 -4.89 31.24 -1.27
CA LEU A 421 -5.68 31.39 -0.06
C LEU A 421 -5.37 30.31 0.98
N GLU A 422 -5.10 29.07 0.56
CA GLU A 422 -4.66 28.00 1.45
C GLU A 422 -3.34 28.35 2.12
N ILE A 423 -2.36 28.86 1.35
CA ILE A 423 -1.07 29.34 1.88
C ILE A 423 -1.29 30.46 2.90
N ALA A 424 -2.14 31.44 2.59
CA ALA A 424 -2.46 32.52 3.50
C ALA A 424 -3.15 32.04 4.79
N TYR A 425 -4.03 31.05 4.69
CA TYR A 425 -4.70 30.44 5.84
C TYR A 425 -3.74 29.70 6.77
N ILE A 426 -2.75 28.99 6.20
CA ILE A 426 -1.74 28.28 7.00
C ILE A 426 -0.74 29.26 7.63
N PHE A 427 -0.39 30.34 6.92
CA PHE A 427 0.70 31.22 7.28
C PHE A 427 0.22 32.67 7.44
N PRO A 428 0.04 33.15 8.69
CA PRO A 428 -0.48 34.49 8.95
C PRO A 428 0.29 35.63 8.30
N CYS A 429 1.58 35.45 8.01
CA CYS A 429 2.39 36.46 7.34
C CYS A 429 2.03 36.70 5.85
N PHE A 430 1.19 35.83 5.27
CA PHE A 430 0.67 35.93 3.91
C PHE A 430 -0.83 36.23 3.86
N LEU A 431 -1.44 36.64 4.99
CA LEU A 431 -2.85 37.03 5.02
C LEU A 431 -3.13 38.15 3.99
N PRO A 432 -4.18 38.00 3.15
CA PRO A 432 -4.60 39.03 2.23
C PRO A 432 -5.18 40.25 2.97
N GLU A 433 -5.35 41.36 2.26
CA GLU A 433 -6.05 42.51 2.82
C GLU A 433 -7.55 42.21 2.96
N SER A 434 -8.20 42.79 3.97
CA SER A 434 -9.64 42.54 4.20
C SER A 434 -10.50 42.95 3.02
N GLU A 435 -10.08 43.98 2.27
CA GLU A 435 -10.78 44.45 1.07
C GLU A 435 -10.75 43.40 -0.06
N ASP A 436 -9.61 42.72 -0.23
CA ASP A 436 -9.43 41.67 -1.23
C ASP A 436 -10.35 40.47 -0.94
N LEU A 437 -10.46 40.06 0.33
CA LEU A 437 -11.38 38.97 0.73
C LEU A 437 -12.86 39.34 0.57
N GLN A 438 -13.22 40.58 0.89
CA GLN A 438 -14.60 41.07 0.68
C GLN A 438 -14.96 41.17 -0.80
N ALA A 439 -13.99 41.49 -1.67
CA ALA A 439 -14.20 41.46 -3.11
C ALA A 439 -14.45 40.03 -3.61
N LEU A 440 -13.67 39.05 -3.12
CA LEU A 440 -13.86 37.65 -3.46
C LEU A 440 -15.20 37.08 -2.95
N SER A 441 -15.63 37.43 -1.75
CA SER A 441 -16.90 36.91 -1.21
C SER A 441 -18.14 37.42 -1.97
N LYS A 442 -18.01 38.52 -2.72
CA LYS A 442 -19.09 39.11 -3.53
C LYS A 442 -19.06 38.65 -4.99
N SER A 443 -18.02 37.93 -5.42
CA SER A 443 -17.90 37.44 -6.79
C SER A 443 -18.73 36.17 -6.98
N SER A 444 -19.72 36.23 -7.87
CA SER A 444 -20.53 35.07 -8.28
C SER A 444 -19.81 34.09 -9.22
N ARG A 445 -18.57 34.39 -9.62
CA ARG A 445 -17.77 33.57 -10.55
C ARG A 445 -16.79 32.62 -9.85
N ASN A 446 -16.71 32.68 -8.52
CA ASN A 446 -15.70 31.93 -7.78
C ASN A 446 -16.06 30.45 -7.67
N SER A 447 -15.05 29.60 -7.80
CA SER A 447 -15.16 28.17 -7.54
C SER A 447 -15.57 27.91 -6.07
N PRO A 448 -16.36 26.85 -5.78
CA PRO A 448 -16.71 26.46 -4.42
C PRO A 448 -15.52 26.25 -3.48
N TYR A 449 -14.37 25.83 -4.02
CA TYR A 449 -13.13 25.64 -3.26
C TYR A 449 -12.55 26.96 -2.77
N VAL A 450 -12.40 27.93 -3.69
CA VAL A 450 -11.98 29.31 -3.37
C VAL A 450 -12.89 29.91 -2.30
N MET A 451 -14.21 29.78 -2.48
CA MET A 451 -15.16 30.31 -1.52
C MET A 451 -15.10 29.61 -0.15
N SER A 452 -14.94 28.29 -0.12
CA SER A 452 -14.71 27.56 1.12
C SER A 452 -13.50 28.09 1.88
N MET A 453 -12.42 28.44 1.16
CA MET A 453 -11.23 29.02 1.79
C MET A 453 -11.44 30.48 2.25
N VAL A 454 -12.15 31.30 1.47
CA VAL A 454 -12.54 32.66 1.87
C VAL A 454 -13.35 32.62 3.17
N LEU A 455 -14.35 31.75 3.27
CA LEU A 455 -15.17 31.61 4.47
C LEU A 455 -14.36 31.14 5.69
N LYS A 456 -13.41 30.21 5.51
CA LYS A 456 -12.48 29.80 6.58
C LYS A 456 -11.60 30.95 7.04
N LEU A 457 -11.04 31.73 6.11
CA LEU A 457 -10.24 32.91 6.43
C LEU A 457 -11.08 33.93 7.21
N MET A 458 -12.27 34.27 6.73
CA MET A 458 -13.17 35.20 7.42
C MET A 458 -13.50 34.76 8.84
N ARG A 459 -13.85 33.47 9.00
CA ARG A 459 -14.15 32.83 10.29
C ARG A 459 -12.98 32.95 11.28
N ASP A 460 -11.78 32.58 10.84
CA ASP A 460 -10.65 32.37 11.75
C ASP A 460 -9.75 33.60 11.92
N HIS A 461 -9.74 34.52 10.95
CA HIS A 461 -8.77 35.63 10.90
C HIS A 461 -9.39 37.03 10.74
N TYR A 462 -10.64 37.18 10.31
CA TYR A 462 -11.25 38.50 10.04
C TYR A 462 -12.54 38.80 10.82
N GLY A 463 -12.74 38.12 11.96
CA GLY A 463 -13.80 38.46 12.90
C GLY A 463 -15.14 37.78 12.68
N GLY A 464 -15.23 36.81 11.75
CA GLY A 464 -16.41 35.98 11.54
C GLY A 464 -16.95 36.00 10.11
N ILE A 465 -17.87 35.07 9.82
CA ILE A 465 -18.60 35.04 8.54
C ILE A 465 -19.80 35.99 8.66
N PRO A 466 -20.00 36.95 7.73
CA PRO A 466 -21.19 37.80 7.69
C PRO A 466 -22.50 37.00 7.61
N ASP A 467 -23.53 37.43 8.34
CA ASP A 467 -24.81 36.71 8.50
C ASP A 467 -25.51 36.46 7.15
N ASP A 468 -25.44 37.43 6.24
CA ASP A 468 -25.99 37.37 4.90
C ASP A 468 -25.30 36.30 4.02
N LEU A 469 -23.98 36.14 4.15
CA LEU A 469 -23.25 35.05 3.48
C LEU A 469 -23.53 33.69 4.14
N LEU A 470 -23.61 33.66 5.47
CA LEU A 470 -23.93 32.45 6.23
C LEU A 470 -25.30 31.90 5.81
N ARG A 471 -26.32 32.76 5.78
CA ARG A 471 -27.68 32.41 5.36
C ARG A 471 -27.73 31.95 3.91
N PHE A 472 -27.10 32.69 3.00
CA PHE A 472 -27.03 32.33 1.59
C PHE A 472 -26.44 30.93 1.36
N TYR A 473 -25.30 30.61 1.97
CA TYR A 473 -24.66 29.32 1.73
C TYR A 473 -25.45 28.15 2.33
N ILE A 474 -26.04 28.30 3.50
CA ILE A 474 -26.79 27.20 4.13
C ILE A 474 -28.13 26.95 3.42
N LEU A 475 -28.86 28.01 3.08
CA LEU A 475 -30.24 27.89 2.61
C LEU A 475 -30.38 27.90 1.08
N GLU A 476 -29.50 28.62 0.37
CA GLU A 476 -29.70 28.91 -1.07
C GLU A 476 -28.64 28.26 -1.97
N SER A 477 -27.39 28.15 -1.51
CA SER A 477 -26.32 27.56 -2.33
C SER A 477 -26.60 26.08 -2.63
N ALA A 478 -26.06 25.57 -3.72
CA ALA A 478 -26.00 24.13 -4.01
C ALA A 478 -24.63 23.52 -3.65
N ASP A 479 -23.65 24.34 -3.30
CA ASP A 479 -22.26 23.93 -3.22
C ASP A 479 -21.91 23.30 -1.85
N PRO A 480 -21.47 22.03 -1.80
CA PRO A 480 -21.30 21.32 -0.54
C PRO A 480 -20.13 21.83 0.31
N ALA A 481 -19.04 22.28 -0.32
CA ALA A 481 -17.83 22.70 0.38
C ALA A 481 -18.00 24.00 1.22
N PRO A 482 -18.53 25.11 0.69
CA PRO A 482 -18.81 26.31 1.49
C PRO A 482 -19.96 26.09 2.49
N LYS A 483 -21.00 25.32 2.13
CA LYS A 483 -22.07 24.88 3.05
C LYS A 483 -21.53 24.26 4.34
N LEU A 484 -20.63 23.29 4.19
CA LEU A 484 -20.07 22.56 5.33
C LEU A 484 -19.26 23.49 6.25
N VAL A 485 -18.57 24.50 5.71
CA VAL A 485 -17.85 25.50 6.51
C VAL A 485 -18.83 26.34 7.33
N CYS A 486 -19.91 26.80 6.72
CA CYS A 486 -20.98 27.56 7.37
C CYS A 486 -21.70 26.74 8.46
N MET A 487 -22.05 25.49 8.18
CA MET A 487 -22.72 24.62 9.17
C MET A 487 -21.82 24.35 10.39
N ARG A 488 -20.52 24.11 10.16
CA ARG A 488 -19.56 23.98 11.27
C ARG A 488 -19.41 25.27 12.08
N TYR A 489 -19.53 26.43 11.43
CA TYR A 489 -19.50 27.72 12.11
C TYR A 489 -20.70 27.92 13.04
N LEU A 490 -21.90 27.47 12.64
CA LEU A 490 -23.10 27.48 13.51
C LEU A 490 -22.93 26.66 14.79
N CYS A 491 -22.19 25.55 14.74
CA CYS A 491 -21.91 24.71 15.89
C CYS A 491 -20.93 25.36 16.91
N SER A 492 -20.32 26.49 16.58
CA SER A 492 -19.47 27.23 17.53
C SER A 492 -20.30 27.82 18.66
N PRO A 493 -19.91 27.67 19.94
CA PRO A 493 -20.70 28.17 21.08
C PRO A 493 -21.01 29.67 21.02
N MET A 494 -20.09 30.47 20.46
CA MET A 494 -20.29 31.92 20.31
C MET A 494 -21.42 32.25 19.33
N ILE A 495 -21.53 31.48 18.24
CA ILE A 495 -22.53 31.70 17.20
C ILE A 495 -23.85 31.03 17.58
N PHE A 496 -23.80 29.78 18.04
CA PHE A 496 -25.00 29.07 18.50
C PHE A 496 -25.78 29.80 19.62
N GLY A 497 -25.07 30.60 20.42
CA GLY A 497 -25.66 31.44 21.46
C GLY A 497 -26.47 32.62 20.93
N THR A 498 -26.16 33.12 19.73
CA THR A 498 -26.81 34.29 19.13
C THR A 498 -27.98 33.95 18.21
N LEU A 499 -28.10 32.67 17.80
CA LEU A 499 -29.18 32.20 16.92
C LEU A 499 -30.53 32.16 17.65
N SER A 500 -31.57 32.62 16.97
CA SER A 500 -32.96 32.46 17.36
C SER A 500 -33.44 31.02 17.20
N ARG A 501 -34.59 30.70 17.79
CA ARG A 501 -35.21 29.37 17.66
C ARG A 501 -35.54 29.06 16.20
N GLU A 502 -36.07 30.04 15.50
CA GLU A 502 -36.51 29.94 14.12
C GLU A 502 -35.31 29.65 13.19
N GLU A 503 -34.19 30.34 13.39
CA GLU A 503 -32.96 30.11 12.63
C GLU A 503 -32.36 28.72 12.86
N ILE A 504 -32.35 28.25 14.12
CA ILE A 504 -31.84 26.90 14.44
C ILE A 504 -32.65 25.83 13.72
N VAL A 505 -33.98 25.95 13.73
CA VAL A 505 -34.87 25.00 13.05
C VAL A 505 -34.63 25.07 11.53
N GLU A 506 -34.61 26.27 10.96
CA GLU A 506 -34.41 26.48 9.52
C GLU A 506 -33.08 25.87 9.03
N TYR A 507 -31.98 26.08 9.76
CA TYR A 507 -30.67 25.51 9.41
C TYR A 507 -30.58 24.00 9.60
N LEU A 508 -31.28 23.44 10.60
CA LEU A 508 -31.31 22.00 10.83
C LEU A 508 -32.10 21.26 9.77
N GLU A 509 -33.26 21.80 9.36
CA GLU A 509 -34.05 21.24 8.27
C GLU A 509 -33.24 21.22 6.97
N ALA A 510 -32.56 22.33 6.65
CA ALA A 510 -31.67 22.41 5.49
C ALA A 510 -30.50 21.40 5.58
N GLY A 511 -29.89 21.23 6.76
CA GLY A 511 -28.75 20.33 6.96
C GLY A 511 -29.09 18.83 6.96
N LEU A 512 -30.21 18.44 7.59
CA LEU A 512 -30.65 17.04 7.65
C LEU A 512 -31.23 16.55 6.32
N SER A 513 -31.83 17.45 5.54
CA SER A 513 -32.36 17.14 4.21
C SER A 513 -31.31 17.16 3.09
N ASP A 514 -30.10 17.67 3.34
CA ASP A 514 -29.01 17.76 2.35
C ASP A 514 -28.64 16.37 1.79
N ASN A 515 -28.13 16.27 0.56
CA ASN A 515 -27.74 14.98 -0.03
C ASN A 515 -26.35 14.49 0.44
N GLY A 516 -25.52 15.37 1.01
CA GLY A 516 -24.17 15.09 1.49
C GLY A 516 -24.15 14.55 2.91
N MET A 517 -23.50 13.40 3.10
CA MET A 517 -23.36 12.77 4.42
C MET A 517 -22.64 13.63 5.46
N ASP A 518 -21.59 14.36 5.05
CA ASP A 518 -20.83 15.24 5.96
C ASP A 518 -21.70 16.39 6.49
N MET A 519 -22.57 16.95 5.64
CA MET A 519 -23.51 18.01 6.04
C MET A 519 -24.54 17.47 7.04
N ARG A 520 -25.13 16.30 6.76
CA ARG A 520 -26.08 15.63 7.68
C ARG A 520 -25.45 15.32 9.04
N GLN A 521 -24.19 14.91 9.05
CA GLN A 521 -23.47 14.63 10.31
C GLN A 521 -23.22 15.91 11.12
N GLU A 522 -22.81 17.00 10.49
CA GLU A 522 -22.66 18.28 11.20
C GLU A 522 -24.02 18.84 11.66
N ALA A 523 -25.09 18.65 10.88
CA ALA A 523 -26.46 18.98 11.27
C ALA A 523 -26.89 18.18 12.52
N LEU A 524 -26.55 16.89 12.61
CA LEU A 524 -26.82 16.09 13.80
C LEU A 524 -26.08 16.61 15.05
N LYS A 525 -24.86 17.15 14.90
CA LYS A 525 -24.16 17.80 16.03
C LYS A 525 -24.87 19.09 16.46
N LEU A 526 -25.35 19.88 15.49
CA LEU A 526 -26.16 21.06 15.79
C LEU A 526 -27.48 20.67 16.49
N ALA A 527 -28.11 19.56 16.07
CA ALA A 527 -29.32 19.03 16.70
C ALA A 527 -29.06 18.55 18.13
N GLU A 528 -27.92 17.90 18.37
CA GLU A 528 -27.48 17.49 19.71
C GLU A 528 -27.27 18.71 20.64
N LEU A 529 -26.65 19.79 20.12
CA LEU A 529 -26.52 21.06 20.82
C LEU A 529 -27.90 21.70 21.09
N ALA A 530 -28.82 21.67 20.12
CA ALA A 530 -30.19 22.17 20.29
C ALA A 530 -31.00 21.36 21.31
N MET A 531 -30.86 20.03 21.32
CA MET A 531 -31.48 19.12 22.30
C MET A 531 -31.06 19.42 23.75
N SER A 532 -29.89 20.02 23.95
CA SER A 532 -29.43 20.46 25.27
C SER A 532 -30.17 21.71 25.79
N LYS A 533 -30.82 22.48 24.91
CA LYS A 533 -31.65 23.64 25.26
C LYS A 533 -33.11 23.19 25.51
N LEU A 534 -33.60 23.38 26.72
CA LEU A 534 -34.94 22.94 27.14
C LEU A 534 -36.08 23.45 26.25
N ASN A 535 -35.96 24.66 25.73
CA ASN A 535 -36.97 25.28 24.85
C ASN A 535 -36.94 24.78 23.38
N LEU A 536 -35.98 23.93 23.02
CA LEU A 536 -35.83 23.36 21.67
C LEU A 536 -35.98 21.83 21.66
N LYS A 537 -35.80 21.17 22.80
CA LYS A 537 -35.76 19.70 22.93
C LYS A 537 -36.94 19.00 22.24
N ASP A 538 -38.18 19.41 22.53
CA ASP A 538 -39.36 18.74 21.97
C ASP A 538 -39.41 18.88 20.44
N THR A 539 -39.12 20.07 19.91
CA THR A 539 -39.04 20.33 18.47
C THR A 539 -37.96 19.49 17.79
N MET A 540 -36.83 19.25 18.47
CA MET A 540 -35.75 18.42 17.93
C MET A 540 -36.08 16.93 17.94
N ILE A 541 -36.78 16.43 18.96
CA ILE A 541 -37.26 15.03 19.01
C ILE A 541 -38.22 14.76 17.85
N ASP A 542 -39.17 15.67 17.63
CA ASP A 542 -40.15 15.54 16.53
C ASP A 542 -39.43 15.46 15.17
N MET A 543 -38.50 16.38 14.92
CA MET A 543 -37.70 16.41 13.69
C MET A 543 -36.84 15.14 13.52
N LEU A 544 -36.09 14.71 14.55
CA LEU A 544 -35.19 13.56 14.46
C LEU A 544 -35.95 12.24 14.26
N THR A 545 -37.20 12.14 14.73
CA THR A 545 -38.02 10.93 14.61
C THR A 545 -38.25 10.53 13.15
N GLU A 546 -38.33 11.50 12.22
CA GLU A 546 -38.47 11.25 10.79
C GLU A 546 -37.27 10.48 10.19
N TYR A 547 -36.09 10.62 10.81
CA TYR A 547 -34.83 10.06 10.33
C TYR A 547 -34.42 8.76 11.04
N LYS A 548 -35.24 8.21 11.96
CA LYS A 548 -34.87 7.00 12.74
C LYS A 548 -34.61 5.76 11.88
N ASN A 549 -35.29 5.68 10.73
CA ASN A 549 -35.18 4.59 9.77
C ASN A 549 -34.29 4.93 8.58
N ASP A 550 -33.66 6.10 8.59
CA ASP A 550 -32.70 6.46 7.55
C ASP A 550 -31.54 5.46 7.54
N ARG A 551 -31.22 4.93 6.36
CA ARG A 551 -30.19 3.90 6.17
C ARG A 551 -28.83 4.33 6.70
N TRP A 552 -28.52 5.62 6.66
CA TRP A 552 -27.19 6.15 6.88
C TRP A 552 -27.04 6.82 8.24
N ILE A 553 -28.02 7.61 8.67
CA ILE A 553 -27.97 8.33 9.96
C ILE A 553 -28.87 7.73 11.04
N GLY A 554 -29.75 6.80 10.68
CA GLY A 554 -30.76 6.23 11.59
C GLY A 554 -30.19 5.55 12.83
N ARG A 555 -28.98 4.98 12.75
CA ARG A 555 -28.27 4.46 13.94
C ARG A 555 -27.91 5.57 14.92
N TYR A 556 -27.39 6.70 14.44
CA TYR A 556 -27.02 7.84 15.29
C TYR A 556 -28.27 8.50 15.87
N VAL A 557 -29.32 8.63 15.05
CA VAL A 557 -30.63 9.11 15.48
C VAL A 557 -31.22 8.21 16.58
N ARG A 558 -31.29 6.89 16.39
CA ARG A 558 -31.76 5.95 17.42
C ARG A 558 -30.91 5.98 18.70
N ARG A 559 -29.62 6.33 18.59
CA ARG A 559 -28.78 6.57 19.76
C ARG A 559 -29.15 7.87 20.47
N LEU A 560 -29.36 8.97 19.74
CA LEU A 560 -29.87 10.23 20.30
C LEU A 560 -31.26 10.05 20.94
N LEU A 561 -32.02 9.04 20.48
CA LEU A 561 -33.35 8.66 20.98
C LEU A 561 -33.37 7.49 21.99
N TYR A 562 -32.24 6.80 22.25
CA TYR A 562 -32.02 5.72 23.24
C TYR A 562 -32.71 4.32 23.01
N GLU A 563 -32.34 3.51 21.99
CA GLU A 563 -32.87 2.12 21.69
C GLU A 563 -31.77 0.95 21.64
N GLU A 564 -31.99 -0.31 22.12
CA GLU A 564 -31.03 -1.50 22.29
C GLU A 564 -31.29 -2.83 21.43
N HIS A 565 -30.32 -3.80 21.24
CA HIS A 565 -30.23 -4.94 20.23
C HIS A 565 -30.30 -6.46 20.73
N VAL A 566 -30.46 -7.53 19.85
CA VAL A 566 -30.68 -9.03 20.12
C VAL A 566 -29.68 -10.06 19.40
N VAL A 567 -29.53 -11.36 19.85
CA VAL A 567 -28.46 -12.45 19.63
C VAL A 567 -28.72 -13.58 18.54
N GLN A 568 -27.67 -14.31 18.01
CA GLN A 568 -27.56 -15.20 16.79
C GLN A 568 -27.26 -16.75 16.94
N GLU A 569 -27.45 -17.59 15.87
CA GLU A 569 -27.22 -19.07 15.66
C GLU A 569 -25.74 -19.51 15.33
N ASN A 570 -25.41 -20.84 15.37
CA ASN A 570 -24.07 -21.42 15.06
C ASN A 570 -23.72 -21.32 13.55
N GLU A 571 -22.62 -20.62 13.28
CA GLU A 571 -22.22 -20.13 11.96
C GLU A 571 -21.86 -21.22 10.94
N SER A 572 -21.13 -22.27 11.31
CA SER A 572 -20.67 -23.30 10.35
C SER A 572 -21.82 -24.10 9.74
N VAL A 573 -22.86 -24.37 10.53
CA VAL A 573 -24.05 -25.08 10.04
C VAL A 573 -24.83 -24.23 9.04
N VAL A 574 -24.89 -22.91 9.25
CA VAL A 574 -25.52 -21.97 8.33
C VAL A 574 -24.74 -21.96 7.00
N ILE A 575 -23.42 -21.87 7.06
CA ILE A 575 -22.54 -21.86 5.87
C ILE A 575 -22.69 -23.13 5.03
N VAL A 576 -22.60 -24.33 5.63
CA VAL A 576 -22.71 -25.58 4.84
C VAL A 576 -24.08 -25.73 4.18
N ARG A 577 -25.15 -25.28 4.85
CA ARG A 577 -26.49 -25.28 4.25
C ARG A 577 -26.58 -24.31 3.08
N GLU A 578 -25.98 -23.15 3.18
CA GLU A 578 -25.88 -22.17 2.09
C GLU A 578 -25.12 -22.76 0.89
N MET A 579 -23.97 -23.41 1.14
CA MET A 579 -23.20 -24.10 0.11
C MET A 579 -24.03 -25.18 -0.61
N LEU A 580 -24.70 -26.05 0.15
CA LEU A 580 -25.57 -27.10 -0.41
C LEU A 580 -26.76 -26.54 -1.19
N ALA A 581 -27.35 -25.42 -0.72
CA ALA A 581 -28.43 -24.75 -1.42
C ALA A 581 -27.95 -24.22 -2.77
N SER A 582 -26.79 -23.54 -2.81
CA SER A 582 -26.19 -23.02 -4.05
C SER A 582 -25.90 -24.12 -5.07
N LEU A 583 -25.43 -25.29 -4.62
CA LEU A 583 -25.20 -26.45 -5.48
C LEU A 583 -26.52 -27.09 -5.99
N SER A 584 -27.59 -27.06 -5.19
CA SER A 584 -28.88 -27.69 -5.53
C SER A 584 -29.68 -26.98 -6.63
N VAL A 585 -29.35 -25.72 -6.95
CA VAL A 585 -29.99 -24.95 -8.03
C VAL A 585 -29.68 -25.55 -9.42
N HIS A 586 -28.66 -26.42 -9.54
CA HIS A 586 -28.20 -26.99 -10.82
C HIS A 586 -28.59 -28.46 -11.03
N GLY A 587 -29.51 -29.00 -10.21
CA GLY A 587 -30.03 -30.37 -10.38
C GLY A 587 -31.11 -30.54 -11.45
N ASN A 588 -31.54 -29.47 -12.12
CA ASN A 588 -32.51 -29.49 -13.22
C ASN A 588 -31.86 -28.95 -14.50
N ASP A 589 -31.18 -29.83 -15.24
CA ASP A 589 -30.50 -29.53 -16.51
C ASP A 589 -31.44 -29.11 -17.67
N ASP A 590 -32.73 -28.88 -17.44
CA ASP A 590 -33.71 -28.52 -18.48
C ASP A 590 -34.15 -27.04 -18.49
N GLU A 591 -33.69 -26.18 -17.57
CA GLU A 591 -34.19 -24.80 -17.48
C GLU A 591 -33.11 -23.71 -17.28
N ILE A 592 -31.96 -23.80 -17.95
CA ILE A 592 -31.07 -22.62 -18.08
C ILE A 592 -31.33 -21.93 -19.42
N LYS A 593 -32.17 -20.90 -19.38
CA LYS A 593 -32.13 -19.83 -20.38
C LYS A 593 -30.88 -19.01 -20.12
N ASP A 594 -29.92 -19.07 -21.04
CA ASP A 594 -28.91 -18.05 -21.22
C ASP A 594 -29.62 -16.69 -21.34
N CYS A 595 -29.45 -15.83 -20.34
CA CYS A 595 -29.77 -14.42 -20.42
C CYS A 595 -28.46 -13.65 -20.60
N TYR A 596 -28.07 -13.45 -21.85
CA TYR A 596 -27.27 -12.29 -22.27
C TYR A 596 -28.17 -11.06 -22.43
#